data_AF-A0A661BNI7-F1
#
_entry.id   AF-A0A661BNI7-F1
#
_cell.length_a   1.000
_cell.length_b   1.000
_cell.length_c   1.000
_cell.angle_alpha   90.00
_cell.angle_beta   90.00
_cell.angle_gamma   90.00
#
_symmetry.space_group_name_H-M   'P 1'
#
loop_
_entity.id
_entity.type
_entity.pdbx_description
1 polymer ?
#
loop_
_entity_poly.entity_id
_entity_poly.type
_entity_poly.pdbx_seq_one_letter_code
_entity_poly.pdbx_strand_id
1 'polypeptide(L)'
;MATKEEFRICQTTGLRVYKSAENLIKANAVVAVVFLLVGGLFGLMVALTRWKAIHLLPADWFYLALTAHGINLLIVWIIFFEMAVLYFASAVILGCRLATPRWAWTAFALMLVGAIITNIAVLQGGSSVMFTSYVPLKADPSFYVGIILFAVGALIATFVFFGTLVVAKQEKTYEGSVPLVTFGATVAAIIAVFTIATGAIILIPTFLWSIGYINHIDTLMYRTVWWAFGHSSQQINVAAHISIWYLISAVVLGAKPLSEKVSRGAFLLYILFLQLASAHHLLVDPGISSEWKIFNTSYAIYLAVLGSMIHGMTVPGSIEAAQRAKGYTNGLFEWLRKCPWGNPAFSGMFISLILFGFLGGISGVVMGVEQINLIIHNTIYVPGHFHATVVAGTTLAFMAVTYLLVPLIFQRELILPGWAKVQPYIFGLGVTGISL
;
A
#
# COMPACT_ATOMS: atom_id res chain seq x y z
N MET A 1 35.51 -9.12 10.03
CA MET A 1 35.19 -8.48 11.31
C MET A 1 33.77 -7.94 11.24
N ALA A 2 32.83 -8.50 12.01
CA ALA A 2 31.49 -7.94 12.11
C ALA A 2 31.60 -6.61 12.87
N THR A 3 31.39 -5.49 12.17
CA THR A 3 31.18 -4.20 12.82
C THR A 3 30.04 -4.37 13.81
N LYS A 4 30.31 -4.17 15.11
CA LYS A 4 29.32 -4.27 16.18
C LYS A 4 28.31 -3.15 15.96
N GLU A 5 27.20 -3.46 15.31
CA GLU A 5 26.21 -2.46 14.94
C GLU A 5 25.54 -1.90 16.20
N GLU A 6 25.44 -0.57 16.28
CA GLU A 6 24.79 0.11 17.39
C GLU A 6 23.28 -0.18 17.38
N PHE A 7 22.75 -0.61 18.53
CA PHE A 7 21.33 -0.75 18.76
C PHE A 7 20.93 -0.13 20.09
N ARG A 8 19.66 0.28 20.19
CA ARG A 8 19.01 0.67 21.44
C ARG A 8 17.88 -0.28 21.78
N ILE A 9 17.50 -0.32 23.06
CA ILE A 9 16.28 -1.01 23.49
C ILE A 9 15.16 0.03 23.56
N CYS A 10 14.06 -0.23 22.87
CA CYS A 10 12.87 0.62 22.98
C CYS A 10 12.26 0.49 24.39
N GLN A 11 12.17 1.59 25.13
CA GLN A 11 11.62 1.61 26.49
C GLN A 11 10.14 1.17 26.53
N THR A 12 9.39 1.40 25.44
CA THR A 12 7.96 1.06 25.36
C THR A 12 7.70 -0.38 24.97
N THR A 13 8.47 -0.93 24.03
CA THR A 13 8.22 -2.28 23.46
C THR A 13 9.23 -3.34 23.88
N GLY A 14 10.36 -2.94 24.49
CA GLY A 14 11.48 -3.83 24.80
C GLY A 14 12.25 -4.33 23.57
N LEU A 15 11.87 -3.92 22.35
CA LEU A 15 12.48 -4.39 21.12
C LEU A 15 13.86 -3.75 20.91
N ARG A 16 14.79 -4.53 20.33
CA ARG A 16 16.07 -4.04 19.85
C ARG A 16 15.87 -3.28 18.54
N VAL A 17 16.29 -2.03 18.52
CA VAL A 17 16.22 -1.14 17.36
C VAL A 17 17.64 -0.82 16.93
N TYR A 18 18.08 -1.41 15.83
CA TYR A 18 19.39 -1.18 15.24
C TYR A 18 19.40 0.13 14.46
N LYS A 19 20.49 0.90 14.60
CA LYS A 19 20.61 2.26 14.05
C LYS A 19 20.46 2.31 12.53
N SER A 20 20.94 1.30 11.80
CA SER A 20 20.83 1.30 10.35
C SER A 20 19.37 1.15 9.89
N ALA A 21 18.63 0.22 10.50
CA ALA A 21 17.20 0.04 10.24
C ALA A 21 16.41 1.28 10.66
N GLU A 22 16.68 1.81 11.85
CA GLU A 22 16.02 3.00 12.37
C GLU A 22 16.12 4.20 11.42
N ASN A 23 17.33 4.49 10.93
CA ASN A 23 17.55 5.63 10.04
C ASN A 23 16.86 5.44 8.68
N LEU A 24 16.86 4.22 8.13
CA LEU A 24 16.18 3.94 6.86
C LEU A 24 14.65 3.98 7.01
N ILE A 25 14.10 3.48 8.11
CA ILE A 25 12.66 3.62 8.41
C ILE A 25 12.29 5.09 8.47
N LYS A 26 13.07 5.93 9.18
CA LYS A 26 12.84 7.38 9.24
C LYS A 26 12.91 8.03 7.86
N ALA A 27 13.94 7.74 7.08
CA ALA A 27 14.14 8.36 5.76
C ALA A 27 12.98 8.02 4.81
N ASN A 28 12.61 6.74 4.71
CA ASN A 28 11.51 6.27 3.87
C ASN A 28 10.17 6.87 4.34
N ALA A 29 9.85 6.81 5.64
CA ALA A 29 8.60 7.34 6.17
C ALA A 29 8.46 8.87 5.97
N VAL A 30 9.54 9.64 6.15
CA VAL A 30 9.52 11.09 5.94
C VAL A 30 9.32 11.44 4.46
N VAL A 31 10.09 10.81 3.57
CA VAL A 31 9.94 11.03 2.11
C VAL A 31 8.53 10.63 1.66
N ALA A 32 8.01 9.52 2.18
CA ALA A 32 6.62 9.13 1.95
C ALA A 32 5.70 10.31 2.28
N VAL A 33 5.72 10.83 3.52
CA VAL A 33 4.79 11.88 3.96
C VAL A 33 4.91 13.15 3.12
N VAL A 34 6.12 13.50 2.66
CA VAL A 34 6.34 14.62 1.74
C VAL A 34 5.60 14.39 0.42
N PHE A 35 5.71 13.20 -0.17
CA PHE A 35 5.01 12.87 -1.42
C PHE A 35 3.50 12.69 -1.25
N LEU A 36 3.02 12.28 -0.07
CA LEU A 36 1.60 12.34 0.29
C LEU A 36 1.08 13.77 0.25
N LEU A 37 1.82 14.73 0.81
CA LEU A 37 1.45 16.15 0.78
C LEU A 37 1.44 16.68 -0.66
N VAL A 38 2.51 16.47 -1.42
CA VAL A 38 2.63 16.91 -2.82
C VAL A 38 1.50 16.33 -3.67
N GLY A 39 1.31 15.02 -3.61
CA GLY A 39 0.24 14.35 -4.31
C GLY A 39 -1.15 14.81 -3.88
N GLY A 40 -1.35 15.02 -2.57
CA GLY A 40 -2.60 15.49 -1.99
C GLY A 40 -2.97 16.89 -2.47
N LEU A 41 -1.98 17.79 -2.64
CA LEU A 41 -2.19 19.11 -3.24
C LEU A 41 -2.65 19.01 -4.69
N PHE A 42 -2.04 18.13 -5.50
CA PHE A 42 -2.55 17.85 -6.86
C PHE A 42 -3.97 17.28 -6.85
N GLY A 43 -4.28 16.39 -5.91
CA GLY A 43 -5.62 15.84 -5.73
C GLY A 43 -6.65 16.90 -5.37
N LEU A 44 -6.30 17.83 -4.49
CA LEU A 44 -7.14 18.97 -4.15
C LEU A 44 -7.40 19.85 -5.37
N MET A 45 -6.37 20.16 -6.16
CA MET A 45 -6.55 20.95 -7.39
C MET A 45 -7.48 20.25 -8.40
N VAL A 46 -7.34 18.93 -8.56
CA VAL A 46 -8.26 18.11 -9.39
C VAL A 46 -9.69 18.20 -8.85
N ALA A 47 -9.90 18.02 -7.55
CA ALA A 47 -11.22 18.06 -6.93
C ALA A 47 -11.89 19.44 -7.09
N LEU A 48 -11.15 20.52 -6.81
CA LEU A 48 -11.64 21.89 -6.96
C LEU A 48 -11.94 22.25 -8.43
N THR A 49 -11.22 21.66 -9.38
CA THR A 49 -11.51 21.86 -10.82
C THR A 49 -12.79 21.14 -11.26
N ARG A 50 -13.08 19.97 -10.69
CA ARG A 50 -14.33 19.24 -10.95
C ARG A 50 -15.54 19.86 -10.28
N TRP A 51 -15.34 20.66 -9.24
CA TRP A 51 -16.41 21.41 -8.62
C TRP A 51 -16.85 22.56 -9.53
N LYS A 52 -18.09 22.49 -10.04
CA LYS A 52 -18.68 23.46 -10.97
C LYS A 52 -18.56 24.92 -10.53
N ALA A 53 -18.54 25.20 -9.22
CA ALA A 53 -18.47 26.57 -8.71
C ALA A 53 -17.05 27.16 -8.73
N ILE A 54 -16.00 26.34 -8.66
CA ILE A 54 -14.61 26.81 -8.57
C ILE A 54 -13.88 26.67 -9.91
N HIS A 55 -13.91 25.49 -10.52
CA HIS A 55 -13.28 25.21 -11.82
C HIS A 55 -11.84 25.76 -11.95
N LEU A 56 -10.98 25.39 -10.99
CA LEU A 56 -9.68 26.02 -10.74
C LEU A 56 -8.68 25.96 -11.92
N LEU A 57 -8.54 24.81 -12.57
CA LEU A 57 -7.49 24.58 -13.57
C LEU A 57 -8.04 24.51 -15.01
N PRO A 58 -7.31 25.05 -16.01
CA PRO A 58 -7.55 24.72 -17.42
C PRO A 58 -7.22 23.25 -17.71
N ALA A 59 -7.65 22.75 -18.88
CA ALA A 59 -7.61 21.33 -19.21
C ALA A 59 -6.21 20.70 -19.21
N ASP A 60 -5.21 21.39 -19.76
CA ASP A 60 -3.81 20.97 -19.79
C ASP A 60 -3.25 20.77 -18.38
N TRP A 61 -3.47 21.76 -17.50
CA TRP A 61 -3.08 21.69 -16.09
C TRP A 61 -3.87 20.64 -15.31
N PHE A 62 -5.14 20.42 -15.65
CA PHE A 62 -5.96 19.38 -15.03
C PHE A 62 -5.37 17.98 -15.25
N TYR A 63 -5.02 17.64 -16.50
CA TYR A 63 -4.44 16.32 -16.81
C TYR A 63 -3.01 16.16 -16.29
N LEU A 64 -2.23 17.24 -16.26
CA LEU A 64 -0.92 17.26 -15.60
C LEU A 64 -1.07 16.98 -14.10
N ALA A 65 -1.95 17.74 -13.42
CA ALA A 65 -2.21 17.55 -11.99
C ALA A 65 -2.75 16.15 -11.68
N LEU A 66 -3.65 15.63 -12.52
CA LEU A 66 -4.17 14.26 -12.36
C LEU A 66 -3.08 13.19 -12.53
N THR A 67 -2.15 13.40 -13.47
CA THR A 67 -0.99 12.51 -13.65
C THR A 67 -0.07 12.56 -12.43
N ALA A 68 0.29 13.77 -11.98
CA ALA A 68 1.12 13.97 -10.81
C ALA A 68 0.47 13.41 -9.53
N HIS A 69 -0.84 13.60 -9.34
CA HIS A 69 -1.60 13.00 -8.25
C HIS A 69 -1.47 11.47 -8.27
N GLY A 70 -1.84 10.83 -9.38
CA GLY A 70 -1.81 9.37 -9.50
C GLY A 70 -0.42 8.78 -9.21
N ILE A 71 0.64 9.33 -9.81
CA ILE A 71 2.02 8.86 -9.58
C ILE A 71 2.42 9.03 -8.11
N ASN A 72 2.18 10.21 -7.52
CA ASN A 72 2.67 10.48 -6.17
C ASN A 72 1.92 9.69 -5.09
N LEU A 73 0.60 9.47 -5.23
CA LEU A 73 -0.15 8.74 -4.19
C LEU A 73 -0.16 7.24 -4.38
N LEU A 74 -0.20 6.74 -5.62
CA LEU A 74 -0.36 5.31 -5.88
C LEU A 74 0.97 4.58 -5.98
N ILE A 75 2.05 5.30 -6.28
CA ILE A 75 3.38 4.73 -6.45
C ILE A 75 4.31 5.27 -5.38
N VAL A 76 4.56 6.58 -5.37
CA VAL A 76 5.67 7.14 -4.58
C VAL A 76 5.40 7.09 -3.07
N TRP A 77 4.31 7.70 -2.59
CA TRP A 77 3.90 7.73 -1.17
C TRP A 77 3.84 6.33 -0.58
N ILE A 78 3.03 5.47 -1.21
CA ILE A 78 2.72 4.15 -0.70
C ILE A 78 3.98 3.29 -0.65
N ILE A 79 4.75 3.21 -1.74
CA ILE A 79 5.89 2.29 -1.79
C ILE A 79 6.99 2.75 -0.84
N PHE A 80 7.25 4.05 -0.69
CA PHE A 80 8.17 4.53 0.35
C PHE A 80 7.71 4.12 1.75
N PHE A 81 6.42 4.27 2.07
CA PHE A 81 5.91 3.85 3.37
C PHE A 81 5.98 2.32 3.55
N GLU A 82 5.70 1.54 2.50
CA GLU A 82 5.83 0.09 2.51
C GLU A 82 7.27 -0.35 2.75
N MET A 83 8.28 0.30 2.16
CA MET A 83 9.68 0.02 2.46
C MET A 83 10.01 0.27 3.93
N ALA A 84 9.47 1.35 4.52
CA ALA A 84 9.59 1.58 5.96
C ALA A 84 8.94 0.45 6.79
N VAL A 85 7.76 -0.04 6.37
CA VAL A 85 7.07 -1.18 6.99
C VAL A 85 7.88 -2.46 6.87
N LEU A 86 8.46 -2.76 5.70
CA LEU A 86 9.30 -3.95 5.50
C LEU A 86 10.54 -3.92 6.41
N TYR A 87 11.25 -2.80 6.48
CA TYR A 87 12.39 -2.66 7.39
C TYR A 87 11.99 -2.78 8.86
N PHE A 88 10.85 -2.21 9.24
CA PHE A 88 10.31 -2.36 10.59
C PHE A 88 9.95 -3.82 10.91
N ALA A 89 9.21 -4.47 10.01
CA ALA A 89 8.69 -5.83 10.20
C ALA A 89 9.78 -6.91 10.17
N SER A 90 10.91 -6.66 9.52
CA SER A 90 12.06 -7.58 9.49
C SER A 90 13.08 -7.29 10.58
N ALA A 91 13.58 -6.06 10.72
CA ALA A 91 14.66 -5.75 11.65
C ALA A 91 14.15 -5.49 13.08
N VAL A 92 13.11 -4.66 13.23
CA VAL A 92 12.64 -4.22 14.56
C VAL A 92 11.79 -5.29 15.23
N ILE A 93 10.81 -5.87 14.53
CA ILE A 93 9.94 -6.92 15.09
C ILE A 93 10.74 -8.19 15.42
N LEU A 94 11.68 -8.59 14.57
CA LEU A 94 12.53 -9.76 14.86
C LEU A 94 13.73 -9.43 15.76
N GLY A 95 13.95 -8.15 16.11
CA GLY A 95 15.04 -7.72 16.99
C GLY A 95 16.44 -8.08 16.48
N CYS A 96 16.65 -8.01 15.16
CA CYS A 96 17.91 -8.35 14.48
C CYS A 96 18.45 -7.16 13.68
N ARG A 97 19.72 -7.26 13.26
CA ARG A 97 20.33 -6.23 12.42
C ARG A 97 19.80 -6.27 10.98
N LEU A 98 19.85 -5.12 10.30
CA LEU A 98 19.45 -5.04 8.89
C LEU A 98 20.49 -5.74 7.99
N ALA A 99 20.02 -6.49 7.00
CA ALA A 99 20.92 -7.03 5.98
C ALA A 99 21.45 -5.91 5.06
N THR A 100 22.75 -5.94 4.78
CA THR A 100 23.40 -5.08 3.77
C THR A 100 22.94 -3.60 3.77
N PRO A 101 23.13 -2.83 4.85
CA PRO A 101 22.60 -1.45 4.96
C PRO A 101 23.01 -0.50 3.81
N ARG A 102 24.19 -0.73 3.21
CA ARG A 102 24.66 0.05 2.04
C ARG A 102 23.72 -0.10 0.85
N TRP A 103 23.29 -1.34 0.54
CA TRP A 103 22.34 -1.60 -0.54
C TRP A 103 20.96 -1.04 -0.24
N ALA A 104 20.56 -1.00 1.04
CA ALA A 104 19.31 -0.37 1.45
C ALA A 104 19.32 1.16 1.25
N TRP A 105 20.47 1.82 1.47
CA TRP A 105 20.63 3.23 1.12
C TRP A 105 20.70 3.47 -0.40
N THR A 106 21.34 2.58 -1.15
CA THR A 106 21.31 2.62 -2.63
C THR A 106 19.87 2.50 -3.15
N ALA A 107 19.08 1.57 -2.59
CA ALA A 107 17.67 1.39 -2.91
C ALA A 107 16.88 2.68 -2.67
N PHE A 108 17.02 3.27 -1.48
CA PHE A 108 16.38 4.53 -1.13
C PHE A 108 16.78 5.67 -2.10
N ALA A 109 18.06 5.80 -2.43
CA ALA A 109 18.53 6.83 -3.37
C ALA A 109 17.95 6.64 -4.77
N LEU A 110 17.92 5.41 -5.29
CA LEU A 110 17.32 5.11 -6.59
C LEU A 110 15.81 5.43 -6.62
N MET A 111 15.09 5.07 -5.56
CA MET A 111 13.67 5.46 -5.40
C MET A 111 13.51 6.97 -5.39
N LEU A 112 14.31 7.69 -4.60
CA LEU A 112 14.17 9.14 -4.49
C LEU A 112 14.48 9.85 -5.82
N VAL A 113 15.59 9.48 -6.46
CA VAL A 113 15.98 10.03 -7.76
C VAL A 113 14.94 9.68 -8.83
N GLY A 114 14.47 8.44 -8.88
CA GLY A 114 13.42 8.02 -9.80
C GLY A 114 12.12 8.81 -9.63
N ALA A 115 11.67 9.00 -8.38
CA ALA A 115 10.48 9.81 -8.08
C ALA A 115 10.65 11.28 -8.50
N ILE A 116 11.83 11.88 -8.26
CA ILE A 116 12.13 13.26 -8.66
C ILE A 116 12.14 13.39 -10.18
N ILE A 117 12.83 12.50 -10.90
CA ILE A 117 12.88 12.52 -12.37
C ILE A 117 11.48 12.42 -12.96
N THR A 118 10.67 11.46 -12.50
CA THR A 118 9.29 11.28 -12.98
C THR A 118 8.44 12.53 -12.73
N ASN A 119 8.54 13.14 -11.55
CA ASN A 119 7.81 14.37 -11.24
C ASN A 119 8.25 15.55 -12.12
N ILE A 120 9.56 15.72 -12.35
CA ILE A 120 10.07 16.75 -13.26
C ILE A 120 9.52 16.54 -14.68
N ALA A 121 9.55 15.31 -15.19
CA ALA A 121 9.05 14.97 -16.52
C ALA A 121 7.54 15.28 -16.69
N VAL A 122 6.75 15.08 -15.63
CA VAL A 122 5.32 15.46 -15.61
C VAL A 122 5.15 16.98 -15.56
N LEU A 123 5.89 17.67 -14.67
CA LEU A 123 5.79 19.12 -14.49
C LEU A 123 6.26 19.93 -15.71
N GLN A 124 7.11 19.35 -16.56
CA GLN A 124 7.49 19.93 -17.85
C GLN A 124 6.35 19.91 -18.89
N GLY A 125 5.23 19.24 -18.59
CA GLY A 125 4.00 19.24 -19.41
C GLY A 125 3.98 18.21 -20.54
N GLY A 126 5.13 17.66 -20.93
CA GLY A 126 5.23 16.65 -22.00
C GLY A 126 4.79 15.23 -21.62
N SER A 127 4.46 14.98 -20.34
CA SER A 127 4.19 13.63 -19.83
C SER A 127 2.83 13.51 -19.11
N SER A 128 1.80 14.22 -19.57
CA SER A 128 0.43 14.15 -19.02
C SER A 128 -0.33 12.88 -19.46
N VAL A 129 0.21 11.71 -19.13
CA VAL A 129 -0.26 10.39 -19.62
C VAL A 129 -0.99 9.56 -18.55
N MET A 130 -1.36 10.18 -17.43
CA MET A 130 -1.88 9.50 -16.23
C MET A 130 -0.89 8.49 -15.64
N PHE A 131 -1.23 7.90 -14.48
CA PHE A 131 -0.36 6.91 -13.86
C PHE A 131 -0.29 5.58 -14.65
N THR A 132 -1.24 5.32 -15.55
CA THR A 132 -1.29 4.10 -16.37
C THR A 132 -0.42 4.16 -17.63
N SER A 133 -0.06 5.36 -18.07
CA SER A 133 0.77 5.63 -19.26
C SER A 133 0.41 4.77 -20.48
N TYR A 134 -0.89 4.61 -20.76
CA TYR A 134 -1.36 3.74 -21.82
C TYR A 134 -0.84 4.17 -23.20
N VAL A 135 -0.20 3.25 -23.90
CA VAL A 135 0.10 3.38 -25.34
C VAL A 135 -1.23 3.53 -26.10
N PRO A 136 -1.33 4.44 -27.10
CA PRO A 136 -0.26 5.18 -27.77
C PRO A 136 0.08 6.55 -27.19
N LEU A 137 -0.39 6.91 -25.98
CA LEU A 137 -0.01 8.17 -25.34
C LEU A 137 1.46 8.09 -24.89
N LYS A 138 2.34 8.70 -25.68
CA LYS A 138 3.80 8.67 -25.47
C LYS A 138 4.21 9.79 -24.51
N ALA A 139 4.84 9.42 -23.40
CA ALA A 139 5.49 10.38 -22.50
C ALA A 139 6.95 10.63 -22.91
N ASP A 140 7.57 11.64 -22.30
CA ASP A 140 9.00 11.86 -22.43
C ASP A 140 9.81 10.64 -21.94
N PRO A 141 10.94 10.27 -22.57
CA PRO A 141 11.76 9.13 -22.11
C PRO A 141 12.15 9.19 -20.63
N SER A 142 12.39 10.39 -20.09
CA SER A 142 12.74 10.57 -18.68
C SER A 142 11.63 10.12 -17.72
N PHE A 143 10.36 10.20 -18.12
CA PHE A 143 9.23 9.68 -17.35
C PHE A 143 9.38 8.17 -17.11
N TYR A 144 9.64 7.40 -18.18
CA TYR A 144 9.79 5.95 -18.06
C TYR A 144 11.08 5.58 -17.32
N VAL A 145 12.19 6.28 -17.56
CA VAL A 145 13.45 6.08 -16.82
C VAL A 145 13.26 6.31 -15.33
N GLY A 146 12.56 7.37 -14.94
CA GLY A 146 12.27 7.67 -13.54
C GLY A 146 11.49 6.56 -12.84
N ILE A 147 10.43 6.04 -13.48
CA ILE A 147 9.64 4.91 -12.95
C ILE A 147 10.48 3.64 -12.86
N ILE A 148 11.29 3.33 -13.88
CA ILE A 148 12.16 2.15 -13.89
C ILE A 148 13.21 2.23 -12.77
N LEU A 149 13.87 3.38 -12.59
CA LEU A 149 14.82 3.60 -11.49
C LEU A 149 14.16 3.43 -10.13
N PHE A 150 12.93 3.95 -9.98
CA PHE A 150 12.14 3.78 -8.77
C PHE A 150 11.87 2.30 -8.47
N ALA A 151 11.40 1.56 -9.48
CA ALA A 151 11.09 0.14 -9.36
C ALA A 151 12.34 -0.71 -9.03
N VAL A 152 13.49 -0.40 -9.63
CA VAL A 152 14.77 -1.06 -9.31
C VAL A 152 15.17 -0.81 -7.86
N GLY A 153 15.03 0.43 -7.38
CA GLY A 153 15.27 0.75 -5.97
C GLY A 153 14.36 -0.04 -5.03
N ALA A 154 13.05 -0.07 -5.31
CA ALA A 154 12.09 -0.85 -4.53
C ALA A 154 12.41 -2.35 -4.54
N LEU A 155 12.87 -2.91 -5.66
CA LEU A 155 13.29 -4.32 -5.75
C LEU A 155 14.49 -4.63 -4.86
N ILE A 156 15.51 -3.75 -4.86
CA ILE A 156 16.69 -3.91 -4.00
C ILE A 156 16.27 -3.85 -2.53
N ALA A 157 15.39 -2.93 -2.14
CA ALA A 157 14.87 -2.84 -0.78
C ALA A 157 14.10 -4.11 -0.36
N THR A 158 13.32 -4.69 -1.27
CA THR A 158 12.64 -5.98 -1.06
C THR A 158 13.62 -7.13 -0.86
N PHE A 159 14.73 -7.18 -1.61
CA PHE A 159 15.78 -8.19 -1.39
C PHE A 159 16.55 -7.98 -0.08
N VAL A 160 16.75 -6.72 0.34
CA VAL A 160 17.27 -6.41 1.68
C VAL A 160 16.35 -6.95 2.76
N PHE A 161 15.03 -6.82 2.61
CA PHE A 161 14.06 -7.40 3.53
C PHE A 161 14.22 -8.93 3.63
N PHE A 162 14.26 -9.65 2.50
CA PHE A 162 14.49 -11.10 2.52
C PHE A 162 15.83 -11.49 3.15
N GLY A 163 16.89 -10.75 2.84
CA GLY A 163 18.20 -10.93 3.48
C GLY A 163 18.13 -10.72 5.00
N THR A 164 17.31 -9.78 5.47
CA THR A 164 17.13 -9.50 6.90
C THR A 164 16.41 -10.64 7.61
N LEU A 165 15.45 -11.32 6.95
CA LEU A 165 14.85 -12.54 7.49
C LEU A 165 15.88 -13.66 7.68
N VAL A 166 16.83 -13.79 6.73
CA VAL A 166 17.94 -14.76 6.85
C VAL A 166 18.85 -14.40 8.01
N VAL A 167 19.20 -13.12 8.17
CA VAL A 167 19.99 -12.63 9.30
C VAL A 167 19.29 -12.92 10.63
N ALA A 168 18.00 -12.63 10.76
CA ALA A 168 17.23 -12.93 11.97
C ALA A 168 17.29 -14.42 12.35
N LYS A 169 17.21 -15.30 11.35
CA LYS A 169 17.32 -16.75 11.56
C LYS A 169 18.72 -17.18 11.99
N GLN A 170 19.76 -16.61 11.37
CA GLN A 170 21.16 -16.89 11.72
C GLN A 170 21.52 -16.39 13.13
N GLU A 171 21.00 -15.22 13.51
CA GLU A 171 21.19 -14.62 14.83
C GLU A 171 20.29 -15.25 15.91
N LYS A 172 19.40 -16.18 15.52
CA LYS A 172 18.47 -16.89 16.42
C LYS A 172 17.66 -15.93 17.29
N THR A 173 17.17 -14.83 16.71
CA THR A 173 16.45 -13.80 17.46
C THR A 173 14.98 -14.13 17.73
N TYR A 174 14.47 -15.18 17.10
CA TYR A 174 13.14 -15.74 17.32
C TYR A 174 13.13 -17.26 17.13
N GLU A 175 12.13 -17.93 17.69
CA GLU A 175 11.91 -19.37 17.54
C GLU A 175 10.65 -19.67 16.72
N GLY A 176 10.63 -20.82 16.04
CA GLY A 176 9.50 -21.22 15.23
C GLY A 176 9.28 -20.36 13.98
N SER A 177 8.03 -19.98 13.74
CA SER A 177 7.61 -19.15 12.60
C SER A 177 7.72 -17.66 12.91
N VAL A 178 7.98 -16.84 11.89
CA VAL A 178 8.00 -15.37 12.05
C VAL A 178 6.63 -14.86 12.56
N PRO A 179 6.58 -13.77 13.35
CA PRO A 179 5.33 -13.16 13.81
C PRO A 179 4.37 -12.85 12.65
N LEU A 180 3.06 -12.83 12.91
CA LEU A 180 2.05 -12.65 11.85
C LEU A 180 2.25 -11.35 11.05
N VAL A 181 2.66 -10.26 11.72
CA VAL A 181 2.96 -8.98 11.06
C VAL A 181 4.13 -9.11 10.07
N THR A 182 5.21 -9.79 10.49
CA THR A 182 6.35 -10.10 9.61
C THR A 182 5.94 -11.05 8.50
N PHE A 183 5.05 -12.01 8.76
CA PHE A 183 4.53 -12.92 7.74
C PHE A 183 3.74 -12.18 6.65
N GLY A 184 2.84 -11.27 7.04
CA GLY A 184 2.10 -10.46 6.08
C GLY A 184 2.99 -9.48 5.31
N ALA A 185 4.04 -8.93 5.96
CA ALA A 185 5.08 -8.17 5.27
C ALA A 185 5.87 -9.02 4.26
N THR A 186 6.14 -10.30 4.57
CA THR A 186 6.74 -11.24 3.62
C THR A 186 5.82 -11.49 2.42
N VAL A 187 4.51 -11.60 2.64
CA VAL A 187 3.53 -11.72 1.56
C VAL A 187 3.54 -10.48 0.67
N ALA A 188 3.51 -9.27 1.25
CA ALA A 188 3.67 -8.03 0.51
C ALA A 188 4.97 -7.99 -0.31
N ALA A 189 6.10 -8.39 0.28
CA ALA A 189 7.40 -8.46 -0.39
C ALA A 189 7.41 -9.46 -1.58
N ILE A 190 6.78 -10.63 -1.44
CA ILE A 190 6.65 -11.61 -2.54
C ILE A 190 5.84 -11.03 -3.69
N ILE A 191 4.70 -10.40 -3.37
CA ILE A 191 3.85 -9.74 -4.37
C ILE A 191 4.64 -8.62 -5.04
N ALA A 192 5.41 -7.83 -4.29
CA ALA A 192 6.24 -6.76 -4.84
C ALA A 192 7.26 -7.25 -5.89
N VAL A 193 7.87 -8.42 -5.68
CA VAL A 193 8.76 -9.02 -6.70
C VAL A 193 7.98 -9.32 -7.99
N PHE A 194 6.79 -9.93 -7.89
CA PHE A 194 5.94 -10.19 -9.05
C PHE A 194 5.49 -8.90 -9.75
N THR A 195 5.07 -7.90 -8.98
CA THR A 195 4.69 -6.58 -9.47
C THR A 195 5.83 -5.95 -10.25
N ILE A 196 7.03 -5.89 -9.69
CA ILE A 196 8.16 -5.25 -10.36
C ILE A 196 8.60 -6.04 -11.60
N ALA A 197 8.57 -7.37 -11.56
CA ALA A 197 8.89 -8.21 -12.71
C ALA A 197 7.91 -7.97 -13.88
N THR A 198 6.61 -7.96 -13.62
CA THR A 198 5.59 -7.67 -14.65
C THR A 198 5.67 -6.23 -15.15
N GLY A 199 5.97 -5.28 -14.26
CA GLY A 199 6.25 -3.89 -14.61
C GLY A 199 7.46 -3.76 -15.55
N ALA A 200 8.54 -4.49 -15.29
CA ALA A 200 9.72 -4.51 -16.14
C ALA A 200 9.41 -5.06 -17.55
N ILE A 201 8.58 -6.11 -17.64
CA ILE A 201 8.16 -6.71 -18.92
C ILE A 201 7.48 -5.67 -19.81
N ILE A 202 6.73 -4.71 -19.26
CA ILE A 202 6.02 -3.72 -20.07
C ILE A 202 6.68 -2.34 -20.14
N LEU A 203 7.27 -1.84 -19.06
CA LEU A 203 7.87 -0.51 -19.00
C LEU A 203 9.21 -0.43 -19.73
N ILE A 204 10.01 -1.50 -19.75
CA ILE A 204 11.29 -1.50 -20.48
C ILE A 204 11.04 -1.38 -21.99
N PRO A 205 10.17 -2.21 -22.62
CA PRO A 205 9.80 -2.00 -24.02
C PRO A 205 9.20 -0.61 -24.28
N THR A 206 8.39 -0.10 -23.35
CA THR A 206 7.77 1.24 -23.48
C THR A 206 8.81 2.35 -23.46
N PHE A 207 9.85 2.23 -22.62
CA PHE A 207 11.01 3.12 -22.67
C PHE A 207 11.78 2.99 -24.00
N LEU A 208 12.04 1.78 -24.48
CA LEU A 208 12.72 1.57 -25.77
C LEU A 208 11.92 2.14 -26.95
N TRP A 209 10.60 2.05 -26.91
CA TRP A 209 9.71 2.73 -27.85
C TRP A 209 9.76 4.27 -27.68
N SER A 210 9.88 4.74 -26.43
CA SER A 210 9.98 6.18 -26.13
C SER A 210 11.15 6.86 -26.86
N ILE A 211 12.29 6.17 -26.94
CA ILE A 211 13.53 6.63 -27.59
C ILE A 211 13.65 6.22 -29.07
N GLY A 212 12.65 5.54 -29.63
CA GLY A 212 12.63 5.13 -31.04
C GLY A 212 13.43 3.88 -31.38
N TYR A 213 13.88 3.09 -30.39
CA TYR A 213 14.55 1.81 -30.63
C TYR A 213 13.57 0.71 -31.08
N ILE A 214 12.34 0.75 -30.56
CA ILE A 214 11.22 -0.10 -31.02
C ILE A 214 10.20 0.81 -31.71
N ASN A 215 9.64 0.36 -32.83
CA ASN A 215 8.73 1.17 -33.66
C ASN A 215 7.26 1.10 -33.21
N HIS A 216 6.86 0.01 -32.55
CA HIS A 216 5.47 -0.27 -32.23
C HIS A 216 5.35 -1.07 -30.93
N ILE A 217 4.31 -0.75 -30.16
CA ILE A 217 3.83 -1.56 -29.03
C ILE A 217 2.35 -1.79 -29.25
N ASP A 218 1.95 -3.06 -29.24
CA ASP A 218 0.54 -3.43 -29.32
C ASP A 218 -0.20 -2.94 -28.05
N THR A 219 -1.29 -2.22 -28.26
CA THR A 219 -2.01 -1.53 -27.17
C THR A 219 -2.76 -2.51 -26.27
N LEU A 220 -3.29 -3.60 -26.82
CA LEU A 220 -3.99 -4.62 -26.05
C LEU A 220 -3.01 -5.42 -25.19
N MET A 221 -1.87 -5.81 -25.75
CA MET A 221 -0.76 -6.42 -25.04
C MET A 221 -0.27 -5.50 -23.91
N TYR A 222 -0.08 -4.19 -24.20
CA TYR A 222 0.32 -3.24 -23.17
C TYR A 222 -0.65 -3.26 -22.00
N ARG A 223 -1.95 -3.10 -22.26
CA ARG A 223 -2.97 -3.05 -21.19
C ARG A 223 -3.03 -4.37 -20.42
N THR A 224 -2.93 -5.50 -21.11
CA THR A 224 -2.96 -6.83 -20.49
C THR A 224 -1.80 -7.02 -19.51
N VAL A 225 -0.56 -6.75 -19.94
CA VAL A 225 0.62 -6.90 -19.06
C VAL A 225 0.67 -5.79 -18.00
N TRP A 226 0.27 -4.57 -18.37
CA TRP A 226 0.19 -3.43 -17.46
C TRP A 226 -0.70 -3.72 -16.27
N TRP A 227 -1.84 -4.38 -16.46
CA TRP A 227 -2.73 -4.69 -15.34
C TRP A 227 -2.24 -5.81 -14.44
N ALA A 228 -1.36 -6.70 -14.92
CA ALA A 228 -0.62 -7.60 -14.01
C ALA A 228 0.28 -6.79 -13.06
N PHE A 229 0.92 -5.72 -13.55
CA PHE A 229 1.70 -4.77 -12.74
C PHE A 229 0.79 -3.90 -11.85
N GLY A 230 -0.16 -3.19 -12.46
CA GLY A 230 -1.00 -2.20 -11.79
C GLY A 230 -1.90 -2.82 -10.72
N HIS A 231 -2.53 -3.95 -10.98
CA HIS A 231 -3.39 -4.61 -9.99
C HIS A 231 -2.57 -5.18 -8.83
N SER A 232 -1.48 -5.87 -9.13
CA SER A 232 -0.63 -6.49 -8.11
C SER A 232 -0.01 -5.46 -7.16
N SER A 233 0.29 -4.25 -7.62
CA SER A 233 0.74 -3.14 -6.76
C SER A 233 -0.24 -2.86 -5.61
N GLN A 234 -1.55 -2.94 -5.87
CA GLN A 234 -2.58 -2.72 -4.86
C GLN A 234 -2.67 -3.87 -3.86
N GLN A 235 -2.17 -5.04 -4.24
CA GLN A 235 -2.16 -6.22 -3.36
C GLN A 235 -1.00 -6.19 -2.38
N ILE A 236 0.10 -5.51 -2.73
CA ILE A 236 1.14 -5.14 -1.78
C ILE A 236 0.49 -4.31 -0.66
N ASN A 237 -0.28 -3.28 -1.05
CA ASN A 237 -0.98 -2.39 -0.13
C ASN A 237 -1.91 -3.14 0.82
N VAL A 238 -2.71 -4.06 0.28
CA VAL A 238 -3.66 -4.89 1.06
C VAL A 238 -2.92 -5.75 2.09
N ALA A 239 -1.87 -6.46 1.68
CA ALA A 239 -1.09 -7.26 2.60
C ALA A 239 -0.39 -6.40 3.68
N ALA A 240 0.14 -5.23 3.31
CA ALA A 240 0.81 -4.31 4.21
C ALA A 240 -0.16 -3.69 5.24
N HIS A 241 -1.30 -3.15 4.80
CA HIS A 241 -2.23 -2.49 5.73
C HIS A 241 -2.93 -3.49 6.66
N ILE A 242 -3.24 -4.71 6.20
CA ILE A 242 -3.80 -5.75 7.08
C ILE A 242 -2.78 -6.14 8.14
N SER A 243 -1.50 -6.27 7.76
CA SER A 243 -0.41 -6.51 8.72
C SER A 243 -0.34 -5.41 9.78
N ILE A 244 -0.57 -4.15 9.38
CA ILE A 244 -0.66 -3.00 10.28
C ILE A 244 -1.91 -3.07 11.18
N TRP A 245 -3.06 -3.52 10.67
CA TRP A 245 -4.25 -3.72 11.51
C TRP A 245 -3.99 -4.72 12.63
N TYR A 246 -3.34 -5.85 12.33
CA TYR A 246 -2.90 -6.80 13.35
C TYR A 246 -1.88 -6.19 14.30
N LEU A 247 -0.90 -5.44 13.79
CA LEU A 247 0.13 -4.78 14.61
C LEU A 247 -0.49 -3.81 15.62
N ILE A 248 -1.34 -2.90 15.16
CA ILE A 248 -1.99 -1.90 16.02
C ILE A 248 -2.88 -2.59 17.06
N SER A 249 -3.66 -3.59 16.65
CA SER A 249 -4.51 -4.37 17.56
C SER A 249 -3.69 -5.06 18.65
N ALA A 250 -2.54 -5.64 18.28
CA ALA A 250 -1.64 -6.29 19.23
C ALA A 250 -0.98 -5.29 20.18
N VAL A 251 -0.46 -4.17 19.67
CA VAL A 251 0.25 -3.17 20.48
C VAL A 251 -0.69 -2.40 21.41
N VAL A 252 -1.86 -1.97 20.92
CA VAL A 252 -2.77 -1.12 21.69
C VAL A 252 -3.63 -1.92 22.66
N LEU A 253 -4.04 -3.13 22.28
CA LEU A 253 -5.00 -3.92 23.05
C LEU A 253 -4.44 -5.23 23.59
N GLY A 254 -3.24 -5.66 23.19
CA GLY A 254 -2.75 -7.01 23.49
C GLY A 254 -3.50 -8.08 22.72
N ALA A 255 -4.18 -7.72 21.62
CA ALA A 255 -4.98 -8.66 20.84
C ALA A 255 -4.08 -9.68 20.13
N LYS A 256 -4.53 -10.94 20.13
CA LYS A 256 -3.89 -12.03 19.41
C LYS A 256 -4.86 -12.60 18.37
N PRO A 257 -4.37 -13.01 17.18
CA PRO A 257 -5.22 -13.64 16.18
C PRO A 257 -6.00 -14.81 16.78
N LEU A 258 -7.31 -14.88 16.53
CA LEU A 258 -8.14 -16.02 16.95
C LEU A 258 -7.59 -17.37 16.45
N SER A 259 -7.04 -17.36 15.23
CA SER A 259 -6.28 -18.48 14.68
C SER A 259 -5.18 -17.96 13.77
N GLU A 260 -3.92 -18.21 14.15
CA GLU A 260 -2.78 -17.89 13.30
C GLU A 260 -2.77 -18.70 12.00
N LYS A 261 -3.18 -19.98 12.04
CA LYS A 261 -3.22 -20.83 10.85
C LYS A 261 -4.20 -20.27 9.81
N VAL A 262 -5.39 -19.87 10.24
CA VAL A 262 -6.41 -19.27 9.36
C VAL A 262 -5.94 -17.92 8.82
N SER A 263 -5.38 -17.07 9.67
CA SER A 263 -4.87 -15.75 9.26
C SER A 263 -3.72 -15.87 8.25
N ARG A 264 -2.79 -16.81 8.44
CA ARG A 264 -1.70 -17.08 7.49
C ARG A 264 -2.23 -17.70 6.19
N GLY A 265 -3.22 -18.58 6.28
CA GLY A 265 -3.91 -19.14 5.12
C GLY A 265 -4.54 -18.04 4.24
N ALA A 266 -5.18 -17.05 4.85
CA ALA A 266 -5.75 -15.91 4.12
C ALA A 266 -4.70 -15.08 3.37
N PHE A 267 -3.55 -14.81 4.00
CA PHE A 267 -2.41 -14.18 3.32
C PHE A 267 -1.85 -15.03 2.16
N LEU A 268 -1.91 -16.37 2.22
CA LEU A 268 -1.50 -17.21 1.10
C LEU A 268 -2.48 -17.13 -0.07
N LEU A 269 -3.79 -16.98 0.19
CA LEU A 269 -4.80 -16.76 -0.86
C LEU A 269 -4.48 -15.50 -1.67
N TYR A 270 -3.90 -14.48 -1.03
CA TYR A 270 -3.46 -13.26 -1.70
C TYR A 270 -2.35 -13.50 -2.73
N ILE A 271 -1.38 -14.35 -2.41
CA ILE A 271 -0.30 -14.68 -3.35
C ILE A 271 -0.87 -15.40 -4.58
N LEU A 272 -1.79 -16.34 -4.37
CA LEU A 272 -2.27 -17.24 -5.41
C LEU A 272 -3.35 -16.62 -6.30
N PHE A 273 -4.34 -15.96 -5.71
CA PHE A 273 -5.59 -15.64 -6.41
C PHE A 273 -5.76 -14.15 -6.73
N LEU A 274 -5.13 -13.24 -5.98
CA LEU A 274 -5.24 -11.82 -6.32
C LEU A 274 -4.53 -11.47 -7.63
N GLN A 275 -3.52 -12.24 -8.05
CA GLN A 275 -2.88 -11.98 -9.34
C GLN A 275 -3.82 -12.31 -10.51
N LEU A 276 -4.63 -13.37 -10.36
CA LEU A 276 -5.64 -13.75 -11.35
C LEU A 276 -6.76 -12.71 -11.45
N ALA A 277 -7.09 -12.05 -10.34
CA ALA A 277 -8.09 -11.00 -10.30
C ALA A 277 -7.74 -9.76 -11.14
N SER A 278 -6.49 -9.60 -11.63
CA SER A 278 -6.12 -8.47 -12.50
C SER A 278 -6.97 -8.38 -13.77
N ALA A 279 -7.55 -9.50 -14.21
CA ALA A 279 -8.50 -9.59 -15.30
C ALA A 279 -9.67 -8.60 -15.21
N HIS A 280 -10.07 -8.18 -14.00
CA HIS A 280 -11.23 -7.28 -13.84
C HIS A 280 -11.01 -5.89 -14.44
N HIS A 281 -9.77 -5.51 -14.70
CA HIS A 281 -9.45 -4.25 -15.38
C HIS A 281 -9.56 -4.32 -16.90
N LEU A 282 -9.74 -5.53 -17.43
CA LEU A 282 -9.77 -5.85 -18.87
C LEU A 282 -11.17 -6.29 -19.32
N LEU A 283 -12.19 -6.15 -18.47
CA LEU A 283 -13.54 -6.68 -18.75
C LEU A 283 -14.17 -6.06 -19.99
N VAL A 284 -13.89 -4.79 -20.26
CA VAL A 284 -14.38 -4.09 -21.47
C VAL A 284 -13.42 -4.20 -22.66
N ASP A 285 -12.27 -4.85 -22.50
CA ASP A 285 -11.26 -4.91 -23.56
C ASP A 285 -11.63 -5.96 -24.62
N PRO A 286 -11.42 -5.65 -25.92
CA PRO A 286 -11.59 -6.62 -26.98
C PRO A 286 -10.45 -7.65 -26.97
N GLY A 287 -10.60 -8.76 -27.70
CA GLY A 287 -9.53 -9.74 -27.92
C GLY A 287 -9.24 -10.67 -26.73
N ILE A 288 -10.00 -10.58 -25.64
CA ILE A 288 -9.95 -11.50 -24.50
C ILE A 288 -11.33 -12.16 -24.37
N SER A 289 -11.37 -13.50 -24.33
CA SER A 289 -12.62 -14.24 -24.32
C SER A 289 -13.40 -14.02 -23.01
N SER A 290 -14.74 -14.05 -23.09
CA SER A 290 -15.60 -13.89 -21.91
C SER A 290 -15.41 -15.02 -20.91
N GLU A 291 -15.09 -16.25 -21.35
CA GLU A 291 -14.80 -17.36 -20.46
C GLU A 291 -13.59 -17.08 -19.57
N TRP A 292 -12.51 -16.52 -20.15
CA TRP A 292 -11.34 -16.14 -19.37
C TRP A 292 -11.65 -15.01 -18.40
N LYS A 293 -12.41 -13.99 -18.84
CA LYS A 293 -12.86 -12.88 -17.99
C LYS A 293 -13.66 -13.40 -16.79
N ILE A 294 -14.74 -14.13 -17.05
CA ILE A 294 -15.66 -14.68 -16.04
C ILE A 294 -14.92 -15.62 -15.08
N PHE A 295 -14.05 -16.50 -15.58
CA PHE A 295 -13.31 -17.41 -14.71
C PHE A 295 -12.45 -16.65 -13.69
N ASN A 296 -11.68 -15.68 -14.18
CA ASN A 296 -10.77 -14.92 -13.33
C ASN A 296 -11.52 -13.96 -12.39
N THR A 297 -12.60 -13.33 -12.85
CA THR A 297 -13.30 -12.28 -12.09
C THR A 297 -14.56 -12.73 -11.38
N SER A 298 -14.88 -14.03 -11.42
CA SER A 298 -15.92 -14.64 -10.58
C SER A 298 -15.32 -15.76 -9.73
N TYR A 299 -14.85 -16.85 -10.33
CA TYR A 299 -14.43 -18.02 -9.56
C TYR A 299 -13.08 -17.82 -8.85
N ALA A 300 -12.06 -17.29 -9.54
CA ALA A 300 -10.75 -17.08 -8.94
C ALA A 300 -10.76 -15.90 -7.94
N ILE A 301 -11.42 -14.79 -8.28
CA ILE A 301 -11.49 -13.63 -7.38
C ILE A 301 -12.21 -13.95 -6.06
N TYR A 302 -13.20 -14.85 -6.03
CA TYR A 302 -13.90 -15.21 -4.78
C TYR A 302 -12.97 -15.83 -3.74
N LEU A 303 -11.90 -16.53 -4.17
CA LEU A 303 -10.87 -17.05 -3.26
C LEU A 303 -10.01 -15.93 -2.68
N ALA A 304 -9.74 -14.88 -3.45
CA ALA A 304 -9.07 -13.69 -2.96
C ALA A 304 -9.96 -12.88 -1.99
N VAL A 305 -11.25 -12.72 -2.34
CA VAL A 305 -12.26 -12.07 -1.47
C VAL A 305 -12.41 -12.83 -0.17
N LEU A 306 -12.39 -14.16 -0.20
CA LEU A 306 -12.40 -15.01 1.00
C LEU A 306 -11.23 -14.67 1.93
N GLY A 307 -10.02 -14.46 1.41
CA GLY A 307 -8.87 -14.00 2.20
C GLY A 307 -9.16 -12.69 2.93
N SER A 308 -9.71 -11.70 2.23
CA SER A 308 -10.10 -10.41 2.81
C SER A 308 -11.24 -10.52 3.83
N MET A 309 -12.23 -11.37 3.58
CA MET A 309 -13.31 -11.62 4.54
C MET A 309 -12.79 -12.30 5.82
N ILE A 310 -11.86 -13.23 5.69
CA ILE A 310 -11.21 -13.87 6.84
C ILE A 310 -10.49 -12.82 7.70
N HIS A 311 -9.72 -11.92 7.10
CA HIS A 311 -9.07 -10.84 7.84
C HIS A 311 -10.06 -9.83 8.41
N GLY A 312 -11.09 -9.47 7.65
CA GLY A 312 -12.19 -8.59 8.07
C GLY A 312 -12.98 -9.14 9.26
N MET A 313 -13.04 -10.46 9.44
CA MET A 313 -13.63 -11.09 10.62
C MET A 313 -12.62 -11.31 11.75
N THR A 314 -11.40 -11.74 11.40
CA THR A 314 -10.40 -12.13 12.39
C THR A 314 -9.82 -10.93 13.14
N VAL A 315 -9.60 -9.79 12.48
CA VAL A 315 -9.07 -8.59 13.15
C VAL A 315 -10.06 -8.07 14.21
N PRO A 316 -11.34 -7.76 13.89
CA PRO A 316 -12.31 -7.34 14.91
C PRO A 316 -12.57 -8.43 15.94
N GLY A 317 -12.64 -9.71 15.53
CA GLY A 317 -12.82 -10.82 16.47
C GLY A 317 -11.67 -10.96 17.47
N SER A 318 -10.43 -10.68 17.05
CA SER A 318 -9.26 -10.67 17.94
C SER A 318 -9.32 -9.50 18.93
N ILE A 319 -9.80 -8.33 18.48
CA ILE A 319 -10.05 -7.17 19.34
C ILE A 319 -11.15 -7.48 20.36
N GLU A 320 -12.26 -8.06 19.92
CA GLU A 320 -13.36 -8.47 20.79
C GLU A 320 -12.89 -9.46 21.85
N ALA A 321 -12.18 -10.53 21.45
CA ALA A 321 -11.65 -11.51 22.38
C ALA A 321 -10.72 -10.88 23.43
N ALA A 322 -9.83 -9.97 23.02
CA ALA A 322 -8.93 -9.26 23.92
C ALA A 322 -9.67 -8.36 24.91
N GLN A 323 -10.71 -7.66 24.45
CA GLN A 323 -11.53 -6.78 25.30
C GLN A 323 -12.40 -7.59 26.27
N ARG A 324 -12.99 -8.71 25.82
CA ARG A 324 -13.76 -9.62 26.68
C ARG A 324 -12.87 -10.25 27.75
N ALA A 325 -11.63 -10.62 27.41
CA ALA A 325 -10.65 -11.11 28.38
C ALA A 325 -10.27 -10.05 29.45
N LYS A 326 -10.47 -8.76 29.17
CA LYS A 326 -10.32 -7.65 30.12
C LYS A 326 -11.59 -7.37 30.94
N GLY A 327 -12.64 -8.17 30.78
CA GLY A 327 -13.90 -8.05 31.53
C GLY A 327 -15.01 -7.25 30.85
N TYR A 328 -14.81 -6.76 29.61
CA TYR A 328 -15.85 -6.05 28.85
C TYR A 328 -16.81 -7.04 28.16
N THR A 329 -17.60 -7.77 28.95
CA THR A 329 -18.44 -8.90 28.49
C THR A 329 -19.93 -8.59 28.33
N ASN A 330 -20.39 -7.40 28.70
CA ASN A 330 -21.82 -7.06 28.73
C ASN A 330 -22.40 -6.88 27.32
N GLY A 331 -23.24 -7.84 26.91
CA GLY A 331 -23.98 -7.78 25.65
C GLY A 331 -23.09 -7.79 24.40
N LEU A 332 -23.67 -7.30 23.30
CA LEU A 332 -23.06 -7.39 21.97
C LEU A 332 -21.99 -6.33 21.69
N PHE A 333 -22.06 -5.15 22.34
CA PHE A 333 -21.29 -3.97 21.91
C PHE A 333 -20.42 -3.33 23.00
N GLU A 334 -20.42 -3.83 24.24
CA GLU A 334 -19.56 -3.23 25.28
C GLU A 334 -18.08 -3.29 24.90
N TRP A 335 -17.60 -4.43 24.41
CA TRP A 335 -16.20 -4.61 23.98
C TRP A 335 -15.74 -3.51 23.02
N LEU A 336 -16.62 -3.13 22.08
CA LEU A 336 -16.36 -2.12 21.06
C LEU A 336 -16.45 -0.70 21.63
N ARG A 337 -17.48 -0.39 22.41
CA ARG A 337 -17.63 0.92 23.05
C ARG A 337 -16.50 1.24 24.02
N LYS A 338 -15.93 0.21 24.66
CA LYS A 338 -14.81 0.31 25.60
C LYS A 338 -13.44 0.23 24.92
N CYS A 339 -13.37 0.15 23.60
CA CYS A 339 -12.11 0.31 22.89
C CYS A 339 -11.55 1.75 23.03
N PRO A 340 -10.24 1.94 22.90
CA PRO A 340 -9.59 3.24 23.12
C PRO A 340 -9.75 4.16 21.90
N TRP A 341 -10.98 4.61 21.63
CA TRP A 341 -11.31 5.50 20.52
C TRP A 341 -10.55 6.84 20.55
N GLY A 342 -10.14 7.29 21.74
CA GLY A 342 -9.25 8.44 21.92
C GLY A 342 -7.77 8.18 21.63
N ASN A 343 -7.38 6.95 21.25
CA ASN A 343 -6.04 6.64 20.75
C ASN A 343 -6.07 6.68 19.21
N PRO A 344 -5.33 7.61 18.56
CA PRO A 344 -5.43 7.83 17.12
C PRO A 344 -4.93 6.65 16.27
N ALA A 345 -4.04 5.81 16.83
CA ALA A 345 -3.65 4.58 16.15
C ALA A 345 -4.82 3.59 16.10
N PHE A 346 -5.54 3.43 17.21
CA PHE A 346 -6.69 2.52 17.25
C PHE A 346 -7.85 3.04 16.39
N SER A 347 -8.26 4.30 16.57
CA SER A 347 -9.40 4.85 15.81
C SER A 347 -9.11 4.90 14.32
N GLY A 348 -7.91 5.32 13.89
CA GLY A 348 -7.54 5.30 12.48
C GLY A 348 -7.52 3.89 11.88
N MET A 349 -6.98 2.91 12.59
CA MET A 349 -7.01 1.51 12.15
C MET A 349 -8.44 0.98 12.02
N PHE A 350 -9.29 1.22 13.01
CA PHE A 350 -10.65 0.69 13.00
C PHE A 350 -11.53 1.37 11.93
N ILE A 351 -11.38 2.68 11.73
CA ILE A 351 -12.04 3.41 10.64
C ILE A 351 -11.55 2.89 9.28
N SER A 352 -10.24 2.69 9.14
CA SER A 352 -9.65 2.09 7.93
C SER A 352 -10.25 0.73 7.60
N LEU A 353 -10.37 -0.14 8.59
CA LEU A 353 -10.98 -1.47 8.44
C LEU A 353 -12.44 -1.39 7.96
N ILE A 354 -13.24 -0.52 8.59
CA ILE A 354 -14.66 -0.38 8.23
C ILE A 354 -14.83 0.21 6.83
N LEU A 355 -14.15 1.31 6.52
CA LEU A 355 -14.28 1.95 5.21
C LEU A 355 -13.72 1.07 4.09
N PHE A 356 -12.59 0.39 4.32
CA PHE A 356 -12.08 -0.60 3.37
C PHE A 356 -13.08 -1.73 3.15
N GLY A 357 -13.62 -2.33 4.21
CA GLY A 357 -14.52 -3.48 4.09
C GLY A 357 -15.82 -3.14 3.37
N PHE A 358 -16.50 -2.08 3.82
CA PHE A 358 -17.85 -1.74 3.34
C PHE A 358 -17.86 -0.91 2.06
N LEU A 359 -16.99 0.11 1.96
CA LEU A 359 -16.95 0.94 0.77
C LEU A 359 -16.02 0.35 -0.28
N GLY A 360 -14.80 -0.05 0.09
CA GLY A 360 -13.82 -0.57 -0.85
C GLY A 360 -14.12 -2.00 -1.31
N GLY A 361 -14.30 -2.92 -0.36
CA GLY A 361 -14.43 -4.35 -0.59
C GLY A 361 -15.71 -4.71 -1.35
N ILE A 362 -16.86 -4.26 -0.85
CA ILE A 362 -18.16 -4.53 -1.49
C ILE A 362 -18.19 -3.97 -2.91
N SER A 363 -17.81 -2.70 -3.10
CA SER A 363 -17.79 -2.12 -4.45
C SER A 363 -16.78 -2.82 -5.38
N GLY A 364 -15.64 -3.27 -4.85
CA GLY A 364 -14.65 -4.04 -5.63
C GLY A 364 -15.19 -5.37 -6.14
N VAL A 365 -15.93 -6.10 -5.31
CA VAL A 365 -16.60 -7.35 -5.71
C VAL A 365 -17.64 -7.07 -6.79
N VAL A 366 -18.46 -6.03 -6.59
CA VAL A 366 -19.49 -5.61 -7.56
C VAL A 366 -18.87 -5.24 -8.91
N MET A 367 -17.75 -4.50 -8.90
CA MET A 367 -17.02 -4.12 -10.10
C MET A 367 -16.31 -5.28 -10.80
N GLY A 368 -16.05 -6.39 -10.10
CA GLY A 368 -15.47 -7.60 -10.70
C GLY A 368 -16.44 -8.35 -11.62
N VAL A 369 -17.75 -8.10 -11.49
CA VAL A 369 -18.78 -8.77 -12.30
C VAL A 369 -18.84 -8.12 -13.69
N GLU A 370 -18.61 -8.89 -14.75
CA GLU A 370 -18.48 -8.40 -16.14
C GLU A 370 -19.67 -7.53 -16.56
N GLN A 371 -20.90 -8.01 -16.36
CA GLN A 371 -22.12 -7.29 -16.76
C GLN A 371 -22.28 -5.96 -16.03
N ILE A 372 -21.92 -5.92 -14.75
CA ILE A 372 -21.99 -4.69 -13.96
C ILE A 372 -20.87 -3.74 -14.38
N ASN A 373 -19.65 -4.27 -14.57
CA ASN A 373 -18.48 -3.50 -14.99
C ASN A 373 -18.76 -2.74 -16.28
N LEU A 374 -19.42 -3.36 -17.27
CA LEU A 374 -19.79 -2.69 -18.54
C LEU A 374 -20.56 -1.38 -18.37
N ILE A 375 -21.29 -1.21 -17.26
CA ILE A 375 -22.11 -0.01 -16.98
C ILE A 375 -21.30 1.06 -16.25
N ILE A 376 -20.35 0.65 -15.40
CA ILE A 376 -19.64 1.54 -14.47
C ILE A 376 -18.17 1.78 -14.83
N HIS A 377 -17.61 1.03 -15.78
CA HIS A 377 -16.23 1.16 -16.24
C HIS A 377 -15.93 2.58 -16.71
N ASN A 378 -14.78 3.13 -16.32
CA ASN A 378 -14.34 4.51 -16.62
C ASN A 378 -15.32 5.63 -16.19
N THR A 379 -16.29 5.34 -15.31
CA THR A 379 -17.12 6.38 -14.66
C THR A 379 -16.49 6.86 -13.36
N ILE A 380 -17.10 7.84 -12.70
CA ILE A 380 -16.67 8.34 -11.38
C ILE A 380 -16.70 7.26 -10.28
N TYR A 381 -17.45 6.18 -10.52
CA TYR A 381 -17.53 5.04 -9.61
C TYR A 381 -16.15 4.41 -9.37
N VAL A 382 -15.30 4.34 -10.41
CA VAL A 382 -13.96 3.73 -10.32
C VAL A 382 -13.06 4.53 -9.36
N PRO A 383 -12.88 5.87 -9.50
CA PRO A 383 -12.23 6.67 -8.47
C PRO A 383 -12.86 6.53 -7.09
N GLY A 384 -14.19 6.52 -6.95
CA GLY A 384 -14.85 6.39 -5.65
C GLY A 384 -14.47 5.10 -4.90
N HIS A 385 -14.61 3.96 -5.58
CA HIS A 385 -14.14 2.65 -5.12
C HIS A 385 -12.66 2.68 -4.73
N PHE A 386 -11.82 3.27 -5.59
CA PHE A 386 -10.38 3.23 -5.39
C PHE A 386 -9.90 4.13 -4.24
N HIS A 387 -10.57 5.26 -3.99
CA HIS A 387 -10.33 6.05 -2.78
C HIS A 387 -10.76 5.29 -1.53
N ALA A 388 -11.82 4.47 -1.59
CA ALA A 388 -12.24 3.65 -0.46
C ALA A 388 -11.23 2.53 -0.15
N THR A 389 -10.64 1.91 -1.18
CA THR A 389 -9.64 0.85 -0.97
C THR A 389 -8.27 1.42 -0.56
N VAL A 390 -7.74 2.37 -1.32
CA VAL A 390 -6.36 2.84 -1.15
C VAL A 390 -6.25 3.94 -0.11
N VAL A 391 -7.16 4.92 -0.12
CA VAL A 391 -7.07 6.07 0.79
C VAL A 391 -7.68 5.70 2.14
N ALA A 392 -8.90 5.16 2.15
CA ALA A 392 -9.56 4.80 3.40
C ALA A 392 -8.97 3.52 4.02
N GLY A 393 -8.66 2.49 3.22
CA GLY A 393 -7.95 1.31 3.71
C GLY A 393 -6.48 1.61 4.01
N THR A 394 -5.66 1.73 2.97
CA THR A 394 -4.19 1.74 3.12
C THR A 394 -3.65 3.01 3.77
N THR A 395 -3.98 4.18 3.22
CA THR A 395 -3.39 5.45 3.68
C THR A 395 -3.77 5.76 5.12
N LEU A 396 -5.04 5.55 5.51
CA LEU A 396 -5.47 5.76 6.89
C LEU A 396 -4.84 4.75 7.86
N ALA A 397 -4.61 3.48 7.46
CA ALA A 397 -3.85 2.53 8.27
C ALA A 397 -2.39 2.96 8.47
N PHE A 398 -1.76 3.49 7.41
CA PHE A 398 -0.38 4.00 7.46
C PHE A 398 -0.28 5.25 8.35
N MET A 399 -1.25 6.16 8.27
CA MET A 399 -1.37 7.28 9.21
C MET A 399 -1.56 6.78 10.65
N ALA A 400 -2.44 5.81 10.86
CA ALA A 400 -2.73 5.25 12.17
C ALA A 400 -1.48 4.65 12.83
N VAL A 401 -0.70 3.84 12.10
CA VAL A 401 0.53 3.25 12.65
C VAL A 401 1.60 4.29 12.93
N THR A 402 1.62 5.39 12.18
CA THR A 402 2.58 6.49 12.40
C THR A 402 2.48 7.06 13.82
N TYR A 403 1.30 7.11 14.42
CA TYR A 403 1.13 7.55 15.82
C TYR A 403 1.82 6.62 16.84
N LEU A 404 2.06 5.35 16.50
CA LEU A 404 2.89 4.44 17.30
C LEU A 404 4.38 4.55 16.93
N LEU A 405 4.68 4.78 15.65
CA LEU A 405 6.06 4.85 15.16
C LEU A 405 6.79 6.13 15.57
N VAL A 406 6.11 7.27 15.71
CA VAL A 406 6.73 8.53 16.15
C VAL A 406 7.46 8.37 17.50
N PRO A 407 6.81 7.92 18.59
CA PRO A 407 7.53 7.69 19.85
C PRO A 407 8.52 6.51 19.74
N LEU A 408 8.17 5.43 19.03
CA LEU A 408 8.97 4.21 18.98
C LEU A 408 10.27 4.39 18.19
N ILE A 409 10.18 4.93 16.97
CA ILE A 409 11.27 5.11 16.00
C ILE A 409 11.85 6.51 16.10
N PHE A 410 11.05 7.56 16.08
CA PHE A 410 11.56 8.94 16.07
C PHE A 410 12.01 9.41 17.46
N GLN A 411 11.62 8.72 18.53
CA GLN A 411 11.90 9.10 19.92
C GLN A 411 11.45 10.54 20.21
N ARG A 412 10.28 10.91 19.66
CA ARG A 412 9.66 12.21 19.86
C ARG A 412 8.23 12.05 20.35
N GLU A 413 7.77 13.06 21.06
CA GLU A 413 6.37 13.19 21.41
C GLU A 413 5.56 13.75 20.25
N LEU A 414 4.26 13.45 20.23
CA LEU A 414 3.35 14.02 19.25
C LEU A 414 3.12 15.50 19.55
N ILE A 415 3.35 16.34 18.55
CA ILE A 415 2.96 17.75 18.60
C ILE A 415 1.44 17.80 18.42
N LEU A 416 0.74 18.61 19.22
CA LEU A 416 -0.71 18.77 19.17
C LEU A 416 -1.49 17.45 19.33
N PRO A 417 -1.35 16.72 20.45
CA PRO A 417 -1.98 15.41 20.64
C PRO A 417 -3.51 15.45 20.54
N GLY A 418 -4.14 16.60 20.84
CA GLY A 418 -5.58 16.80 20.60
C GLY A 418 -5.97 16.70 19.12
N TRP A 419 -5.19 17.31 18.23
CA TRP A 419 -5.41 17.22 16.78
C TRP A 419 -5.12 15.82 16.25
N ALA A 420 -4.08 15.15 16.76
CA ALA A 420 -3.80 13.75 16.43
C ALA A 420 -5.01 12.85 16.71
N LYS A 421 -5.70 13.02 17.85
CA LYS A 421 -6.92 12.26 18.20
C LYS A 421 -8.07 12.46 17.22
N VAL A 422 -8.22 13.68 16.70
CA VAL A 422 -9.34 14.05 15.81
C VAL A 422 -9.04 13.72 14.34
N GLN A 423 -7.77 13.72 13.94
CA GLN A 423 -7.35 13.51 12.55
C GLN A 423 -7.94 12.26 11.89
N PRO A 424 -7.96 11.06 12.53
CA PRO A 424 -8.56 9.88 11.92
C PRO A 424 -10.03 10.05 11.53
N TYR A 425 -10.79 10.81 12.33
CA TYR A 425 -12.21 11.06 12.09
C TYR A 425 -12.41 12.06 10.97
N ILE A 426 -11.67 13.18 10.96
CA ILE A 426 -11.76 14.16 9.87
C ILE A 426 -11.35 13.52 8.55
N PHE A 427 -10.23 12.80 8.54
CA PHE A 427 -9.74 12.12 7.35
C PHE A 427 -10.70 11.01 6.89
N GLY A 428 -11.21 10.20 7.82
CA GLY A 428 -12.19 9.14 7.56
C GLY A 428 -13.50 9.68 6.97
N LEU A 429 -14.03 10.78 7.51
CA LEU A 429 -15.23 11.44 6.96
C LEU A 429 -14.95 12.04 5.58
N GLY A 430 -13.81 12.71 5.41
CA GLY A 430 -13.41 13.29 4.13
C GLY A 430 -13.27 12.24 3.03
N VAL A 431 -12.58 11.12 3.32
CA VAL A 431 -12.44 10.03 2.34
C VAL A 431 -13.77 9.34 2.05
N THR A 432 -14.64 9.18 3.06
CA THR A 432 -16.00 8.66 2.82
C THR A 432 -16.75 9.54 1.82
N GLY A 433 -16.67 10.87 1.95
CA GLY A 433 -17.37 11.80 1.06
C GLY A 433 -16.89 11.77 -0.39
N ILE A 434 -15.61 11.49 -0.66
CA ILE A 434 -15.08 11.37 -2.03
C ILE A 434 -15.16 9.93 -2.59
N SER A 435 -15.57 8.97 -1.75
CA SER A 435 -15.72 7.56 -2.11
C SER A 435 -17.15 7.15 -2.44
N LEU A 436 -18.13 7.99 -2.11
CA LEU A 436 -19.53 7.88 -2.48
C LEU A 436 -19.80 8.67 -3.76
#